data_AF-A0A101FJ35-F1
#
_entry.id   AF-A0A101FJ35-F1
#
_cell.length_a   1.000
_cell.length_b   1.000
_cell.length_c   1.000
_cell.angle_alpha   90.00
_cell.angle_beta   90.00
_cell.angle_gamma   90.00
#
_symmetry.space_group_name_H-M   'P 1'
#
loop_
_entity.id
_entity.type
_entity.pdbx_description
1 polymer ?
#
loop_
_entity_poly.entity_id
_entity_poly.type
_entity_poly.pdbx_seq_one_letter_code
_entity_poly.pdbx_strand_id
1 'polypeptide(L)'
;MNEEIKRALELIKRGTVDLIEEEELIKKLEKSYKEGRPLRIKAGFDPTAPDLHLGHTVLLRKMKQFQDLGHEVYFLIGDFTAMIGDPTGRSETRPPLTKEQVLENAKTYKEQVFKILDPKKTKIVFNSQWLSKMTAEDM
;
A
#
# COMPACT_ATOMS: atom_id res chain seq x y z
N MET A 1 9.61 0.06 -27.03
CA MET A 1 8.89 -0.43 -25.85
C MET A 1 8.12 -1.70 -26.22
N ASN A 2 8.36 -2.80 -25.51
CA ASN A 2 7.66 -4.09 -25.72
C ASN A 2 6.13 -3.90 -25.55
N GLU A 3 5.32 -4.61 -26.34
CA GLU A 3 3.85 -4.55 -26.29
C GLU A 3 3.29 -4.90 -24.90
N GLU A 4 3.92 -5.82 -24.18
CA GLU A 4 3.55 -6.13 -22.78
C GLU A 4 3.73 -4.93 -21.85
N ILE A 5 4.82 -4.18 -22.01
CA ILE A 5 5.11 -2.99 -21.20
C ILE A 5 4.11 -1.88 -21.51
N LYS A 6 3.79 -1.67 -22.80
CA LYS A 6 2.75 -0.71 -23.21
C LYS A 6 1.41 -1.03 -22.56
N ARG A 7 0.98 -2.29 -22.65
CA ARG A 7 -0.28 -2.75 -22.04
C ARG A 7 -0.29 -2.59 -20.51
N ALA A 8 0.82 -2.95 -19.85
CA ALA A 8 0.95 -2.76 -18.41
C ALA A 8 0.84 -1.27 -18.04
N LEU A 9 1.52 -0.40 -18.77
CA LEU A 9 1.52 1.03 -18.54
C LEU A 9 0.14 1.65 -18.76
N GLU A 10 -0.58 1.29 -19.84
CA GLU A 10 -1.96 1.74 -20.08
C GLU A 10 -2.90 1.35 -18.94
N LEU A 11 -2.80 0.11 -18.45
CA LEU A 11 -3.61 -0.36 -17.31
C LEU A 11 -3.28 0.41 -16.03
N ILE A 12 -2.00 0.67 -15.77
CA ILE A 12 -1.54 1.42 -14.60
C ILE A 12 -1.98 2.89 -14.69
N LYS A 13 -1.93 3.53 -15.87
CA LYS A 13 -2.34 4.93 -16.05
C LYS A 13 -3.86 5.12 -15.97
N ARG A 14 -4.65 4.12 -16.35
CA ARG A 14 -6.12 4.21 -16.31
C ARG A 14 -6.64 4.49 -14.89
N GLY A 15 -7.31 5.62 -14.71
CA GLY A 15 -7.89 6.04 -13.43
C GLY A 15 -6.87 6.53 -12.40
N THR A 16 -5.62 6.73 -12.81
CA THR A 16 -4.58 7.36 -12.01
C THR A 16 -4.57 8.85 -12.32
N VAL A 17 -4.58 9.70 -11.28
CA VAL A 17 -4.58 11.16 -11.45
C VAL A 17 -3.25 11.66 -11.97
N ASP A 18 -2.15 11.16 -11.39
CA ASP A 18 -0.80 11.55 -11.76
C ASP A 18 0.18 10.38 -11.61
N LEU A 19 1.21 10.36 -12.45
CA LEU A 19 2.23 9.33 -12.48
C LEU A 19 3.62 9.98 -12.53
N ILE A 20 4.24 10.08 -11.36
CA ILE A 20 5.56 10.68 -11.21
C ILE A 20 6.62 9.72 -11.78
N GLU A 21 7.51 10.26 -12.60
CA GLU A 21 8.64 9.54 -13.22
C GLU A 21 8.22 8.32 -14.05
N GLU A 22 7.36 8.54 -15.06
CA GLU A 22 6.88 7.49 -15.98
C GLU A 22 8.01 6.65 -16.59
N GLU A 23 9.10 7.30 -17.01
CA GLU A 23 10.26 6.61 -17.58
C GLU A 23 10.94 5.66 -16.59
N GLU A 24 10.96 6.00 -15.29
CA GLU A 24 11.51 5.11 -14.26
C GLU A 24 10.61 3.89 -14.07
N LEU A 25 9.29 4.07 -14.06
CA LEU A 25 8.34 2.95 -13.99
C LEU A 25 8.52 2.00 -15.18
N ILE A 26 8.67 2.53 -16.40
CA ILE A 26 8.92 1.73 -17.61
C ILE A 26 10.19 0.88 -17.42
N LYS A 27 11.31 1.49 -17.00
CA LYS A 27 12.57 0.78 -16.75
C LYS A 27 12.42 -0.30 -15.68
N LYS A 28 11.64 -0.03 -14.62
CA LYS A 28 11.35 -1.00 -13.55
C LYS A 28 10.53 -2.19 -14.06
N LEU A 29 9.51 -1.94 -14.89
CA LEU A 29 8.70 -3.00 -15.51
C LEU A 29 9.54 -3.86 -16.46
N GLU A 30 10.36 -3.23 -17.31
CA GLU A 30 11.26 -3.95 -18.23
C GLU A 30 12.22 -4.85 -17.48
N LYS A 31 12.85 -4.32 -16.42
CA LYS A 31 13.72 -5.10 -15.54
C LYS A 31 12.97 -6.23 -14.84
N SER A 32 11.76 -5.95 -14.33
CA SER A 32 10.92 -6.93 -13.63
C SER A 32 10.59 -8.13 -14.53
N TYR A 33 10.13 -7.87 -15.76
CA TYR A 33 9.77 -8.93 -16.70
C TYR A 33 10.99 -9.68 -17.23
N LYS A 34 12.09 -8.97 -17.51
CA LYS A 34 13.35 -9.61 -17.94
C LYS A 34 13.95 -10.53 -16.88
N GLU A 35 13.92 -10.11 -15.62
CA GLU A 35 14.52 -10.87 -14.49
C GLU A 35 13.54 -11.89 -13.87
N GLY A 36 12.26 -11.86 -14.25
CA GLY A 36 11.21 -12.61 -13.55
C GLY A 36 11.07 -12.19 -12.07
N ARG A 37 11.45 -10.95 -11.74
CA ARG A 37 11.48 -10.43 -10.37
C ARG A 37 10.34 -9.44 -10.16
N PRO A 38 9.29 -9.78 -9.41
CA PRO A 38 8.14 -8.90 -9.18
C PRO A 38 8.53 -7.54 -8.58
N LEU A 39 7.87 -6.47 -9.03
CA LEU A 39 7.89 -5.20 -8.33
C LEU A 39 7.17 -5.33 -6.98
N ARG A 40 7.60 -4.53 -6.01
CA ARG A 40 6.98 -4.42 -4.68
C ARG A 40 6.15 -3.15 -4.64
N ILE A 41 4.83 -3.31 -4.66
CA ILE A 41 3.88 -2.20 -4.74
C ILE A 41 3.36 -1.90 -3.34
N LYS A 42 3.78 -0.78 -2.76
CA LYS A 42 3.41 -0.36 -1.40
C LYS A 42 2.23 0.60 -1.46
N ALA A 43 1.22 0.36 -0.61
CA ALA A 43 0.27 1.40 -0.22
C ALA A 43 0.02 1.36 1.29
N GLY A 44 0.01 2.52 1.92
CA GLY A 44 -0.19 2.69 3.36
C GLY A 44 -1.66 2.93 3.70
N PHE A 45 -2.12 2.31 4.78
CA PHE A 45 -3.45 2.44 5.33
C PHE A 45 -3.33 2.72 6.83
N ASP A 46 -4.00 3.78 7.26
CA ASP A 46 -4.03 4.21 8.65
C ASP A 46 -5.20 3.49 9.37
N PRO A 47 -4.94 2.65 10.40
CA PRO A 47 -5.96 1.88 11.10
C PRO A 47 -6.74 2.73 12.13
N THR A 48 -6.99 4.01 11.86
CA THR A 48 -7.75 4.88 12.77
C THR A 48 -9.25 4.59 12.83
N ALA A 49 -9.77 3.88 11.82
CA ALA A 49 -11.14 3.41 11.79
C ALA A 49 -11.15 1.88 11.65
N PRO A 50 -12.20 1.18 12.12
CA PRO A 50 -12.28 -0.28 12.03
C PRO A 50 -12.56 -0.77 10.61
N ASP A 51 -13.17 0.04 9.74
CA ASP A 51 -13.64 -0.40 8.44
C ASP A 51 -13.14 0.43 7.27
N LEU A 52 -12.89 -0.24 6.14
CA LEU A 52 -12.59 0.41 4.87
C LEU A 52 -13.91 0.82 4.20
N HIS A 53 -14.10 2.11 3.98
CA HIS A 53 -15.22 2.59 3.16
C HIS A 53 -14.98 2.36 1.65
N LEU A 54 -16.03 2.50 0.84
CA LEU A 54 -15.98 2.29 -0.62
C LEU A 54 -14.93 3.13 -1.35
N GLY A 55 -14.57 4.32 -0.86
CA GLY A 55 -13.47 5.11 -1.42
C GLY A 55 -12.12 4.37 -1.50
N HIS A 56 -11.81 3.47 -0.55
CA HIS A 56 -10.58 2.68 -0.59
C HIS A 56 -10.54 1.68 -1.75
N THR A 57 -11.70 1.31 -2.30
CA THR A 57 -11.77 0.35 -3.40
C THR A 57 -11.08 0.86 -4.66
N VAL A 58 -10.99 2.18 -4.86
CA VAL A 58 -10.24 2.77 -5.99
C VAL A 58 -8.77 2.37 -5.92
N LEU A 59 -8.14 2.58 -4.76
CA LEU A 59 -6.73 2.25 -4.52
C LEU A 59 -6.51 0.73 -4.51
N LEU A 60 -7.38 -0.04 -3.85
CA LEU A 60 -7.29 -1.49 -3.79
C LEU A 60 -7.41 -2.12 -5.19
N ARG A 61 -8.27 -1.59 -6.06
CA ARG A 61 -8.37 -2.07 -7.45
C ARG A 61 -7.12 -1.75 -8.25
N LYS A 62 -6.45 -0.62 -8.01
CA LYS A 62 -5.15 -0.33 -8.62
C LYS A 62 -4.08 -1.33 -8.14
N MET A 63 -4.04 -1.63 -6.85
CA MET A 63 -3.14 -2.67 -6.30
C MET A 63 -3.43 -4.04 -6.92
N LYS A 64 -4.71 -4.40 -7.10
CA LYS A 64 -5.12 -5.65 -7.78
C LYS A 64 -4.61 -5.70 -9.22
N GLN A 65 -4.69 -4.61 -9.98
CA GLN A 65 -4.12 -4.55 -11.34
C GLN A 65 -2.61 -4.87 -11.34
N PHE A 66 -1.85 -4.40 -10.35
CA PHE A 66 -0.45 -4.79 -10.21
C PHE A 66 -0.28 -6.30 -9.91
N GLN A 67 -1.15 -6.91 -9.09
CA GLN A 67 -1.12 -8.37 -8.87
C GLN A 67 -1.42 -9.17 -10.14
N ASP A 68 -2.33 -8.66 -10.97
CA ASP A 68 -2.71 -9.27 -12.25
C ASP A 68 -1.57 -9.14 -13.28
N LEU A 69 -0.77 -8.08 -13.19
CA LEU A 69 0.49 -7.90 -13.93
C LEU A 69 1.67 -8.71 -13.36
N GLY A 70 1.44 -9.55 -12.34
CA GLY A 70 2.47 -10.44 -11.76
C GLY A 70 3.34 -9.81 -10.67
N HIS A 71 2.96 -8.65 -10.14
CA HIS A 71 3.71 -7.96 -9.10
C HIS A 71 3.19 -8.29 -7.68
N GLU A 72 4.04 -8.04 -6.67
CA GLU A 72 3.68 -8.28 -5.27
C GLU A 72 3.16 -6.99 -4.63
N VAL A 73 2.07 -7.11 -3.89
CA VAL A 73 1.48 -5.98 -3.17
C VAL A 73 1.87 -6.04 -1.70
N TYR A 74 2.29 -4.89 -1.17
CA TYR A 74 2.63 -4.66 0.23
C TYR A 74 1.57 -3.72 0.81
N PHE A 75 0.61 -4.31 1.52
CA PHE A 75 -0.43 -3.58 2.23
C PHE A 75 0.15 -3.16 3.58
N LEU A 76 0.56 -1.89 3.68
CA LEU A 76 1.20 -1.34 4.86
C LEU A 76 0.14 -0.80 5.82
N ILE A 77 0.12 -1.34 7.04
CA ILE A 77 -0.65 -0.82 8.16
C ILE A 77 0.24 0.16 8.94
N GLY A 78 -0.23 1.40 9.06
CA GLY A 78 0.44 2.48 9.76
C GLY A 78 0.22 2.45 11.28
N ASP A 79 0.52 1.32 11.94
CA ASP A 79 0.21 1.13 13.35
C ASP A 79 1.01 2.01 14.31
N PHE A 80 2.29 2.23 14.03
CA PHE A 80 3.14 3.12 14.82
C PHE A 80 2.66 4.58 14.73
N THR A 81 2.36 5.04 13.52
CA THR A 81 1.88 6.40 13.25
C THR A 81 0.49 6.65 13.83
N ALA A 82 -0.39 5.63 13.82
CA ALA A 82 -1.71 5.70 14.44
C ALA A 82 -1.65 5.85 15.97
N MET A 83 -0.67 5.21 16.62
CA MET A 83 -0.45 5.37 18.07
C MET A 83 0.07 6.76 18.46
N ILE A 84 0.80 7.43 17.56
CA ILE A 84 1.28 8.80 17.78
C ILE A 84 0.19 9.84 17.49
N GLY A 85 -0.72 9.55 16.56
CA GLY A 85 -1.78 10.48 16.14
C GLY A 85 -1.29 11.54 15.15
N ASP A 86 -0.53 11.12 14.13
CA ASP A 86 0.02 12.00 13.09
C ASP A 86 -1.05 12.96 12.50
N PRO A 87 -0.87 14.29 12.61
CA PRO A 87 -1.85 15.28 12.16
C PRO A 87 -1.78 15.55 10.64
N THR A 88 -0.94 14.85 9.86
CA THR A 88 -0.75 15.12 8.43
C THR A 88 -2.09 15.24 7.68
N GLY A 89 -2.41 16.46 7.21
CA GLY A 89 -3.61 16.79 6.46
C GLY A 89 -4.87 17.14 7.27
N ARG A 90 -4.80 17.29 8.61
CA ARG A 90 -5.91 17.78 9.44
C ARG A 90 -5.45 18.82 10.48
N SER A 91 -6.36 19.73 10.84
CA SER A 91 -6.09 20.81 11.82
C SER A 91 -6.15 20.36 13.28
N GLU A 92 -6.68 19.17 13.57
CA GLU A 92 -6.82 18.63 14.93
C GLU A 92 -6.09 17.30 15.06
N THR A 93 -5.34 17.13 16.15
CA THR A 93 -4.71 15.87 16.56
C THR A 93 -5.79 14.86 16.92
N ARG A 94 -5.72 13.67 16.32
CA ARG A 94 -6.64 12.57 16.65
C ARG A 94 -6.28 11.98 18.01
N PRO A 95 -7.26 11.51 18.81
CA PRO A 95 -6.94 10.77 20.03
C PRO A 95 -6.11 9.54 19.66
N PRO A 96 -4.98 9.30 20.35
CA PRO A 96 -4.11 8.17 20.06
C PRO A 96 -4.85 6.86 20.35
N LEU A 97 -4.68 5.88 19.46
CA LEU A 97 -5.21 4.53 19.66
C LEU A 97 -4.25 3.69 20.48
N THR A 98 -4.79 2.79 21.32
CA THR A 98 -3.95 1.77 21.96
C THR A 98 -3.50 0.75 20.92
N LYS A 99 -2.39 0.06 21.21
CA LYS A 99 -1.87 -0.99 20.35
C LYS A 99 -2.89 -2.09 20.10
N GLU A 100 -3.67 -2.44 21.11
CA GLU A 100 -4.72 -3.46 21.03
C GLU A 100 -5.84 -3.04 20.06
N GLN A 101 -6.27 -1.78 20.13
CA GLN A 101 -7.28 -1.23 19.21
C GLN A 101 -6.77 -1.23 17.77
N VAL A 102 -5.51 -0.83 17.55
CA VAL A 102 -4.89 -0.84 16.23
C VAL A 102 -4.80 -2.25 15.65
N LEU A 103 -4.41 -3.24 16.48
CA LEU A 103 -4.35 -4.63 16.06
C LEU A 103 -5.73 -5.22 15.76
N GLU A 104 -6.77 -4.80 16.49
CA GLU A 104 -8.14 -5.23 16.21
C GLU A 104 -8.65 -4.65 14.88
N ASN A 105 -8.48 -3.34 14.66
CA ASN A 105 -8.81 -2.70 13.38
C ASN A 105 -8.02 -3.30 12.20
N ALA A 106 -6.77 -3.72 12.44
CA ALA A 106 -5.96 -4.38 11.41
C ALA A 106 -6.51 -5.75 10.99
N LYS A 107 -7.20 -6.47 11.90
CA LYS A 107 -7.82 -7.77 11.57
C LYS A 107 -8.99 -7.60 10.62
N THR A 108 -9.89 -6.66 10.89
CA THR A 108 -11.06 -6.38 10.04
C THR A 108 -10.61 -5.87 8.66
N TYR A 109 -9.56 -5.04 8.60
CA TYR A 109 -8.95 -4.61 7.33
C TYR A 109 -8.49 -5.80 6.49
N LYS A 110 -7.79 -6.76 7.09
CA LYS A 110 -7.30 -7.96 6.38
C LYS A 110 -8.46 -8.72 5.72
N GLU A 111 -9.57 -8.93 6.44
CA GLU A 111 -10.75 -9.62 5.91
C GLU A 111 -11.39 -8.87 4.74
N GLN A 112 -11.48 -7.55 4.82
CA GLN A 112 -12.08 -6.71 3.78
C GLN A 112 -11.19 -6.60 2.54
N VAL A 113 -9.89 -6.40 2.73
CA VAL A 113 -8.90 -6.24 1.65
C VAL A 113 -8.84 -7.48 0.78
N PHE A 114 -8.91 -8.67 1.37
CA PHE A 114 -8.86 -9.94 0.64
C PHE A 114 -10.14 -10.28 -0.14
N LYS A 115 -11.19 -9.47 -0.05
CA LYS A 115 -12.31 -9.51 -1.01
C LYS A 115 -11.92 -8.97 -2.39
N ILE A 116 -10.83 -8.18 -2.47
CA ILE A 116 -10.35 -7.55 -3.71
C ILE A 116 -8.95 -8.05 -4.07
N LEU A 117 -8.04 -8.12 -3.11
CA LEU A 117 -6.66 -8.56 -3.32
C LEU A 117 -6.50 -10.06 -3.15
N ASP A 118 -5.60 -10.66 -3.93
CA ASP A 118 -5.21 -12.06 -3.77
C ASP A 118 -4.27 -12.21 -2.56
N PRO A 119 -4.66 -12.96 -1.49
CA PRO A 119 -3.83 -13.15 -0.31
C PRO A 119 -2.45 -13.77 -0.62
N LYS A 120 -2.33 -14.59 -1.67
CA LYS A 120 -1.06 -15.22 -2.05
C LYS A 120 -0.07 -14.24 -2.65
N LYS A 121 -0.56 -13.10 -3.16
CA LYS A 121 0.22 -12.01 -3.77
C LYS A 121 0.19 -10.74 -2.93
N THR A 122 -0.23 -10.83 -1.66
CA THR A 122 -0.29 -9.69 -0.74
C THR A 122 0.50 -9.98 0.53
N LYS A 123 1.40 -9.07 0.88
CA LYS A 123 2.10 -9.04 2.16
C LYS A 123 1.50 -7.93 3.02
N ILE A 124 0.96 -8.30 4.18
CA ILE A 124 0.54 -7.32 5.19
C ILE A 124 1.77 -7.00 6.03
N VAL A 125 2.12 -5.72 6.10
CA VAL A 125 3.30 -5.23 6.82
C VAL A 125 2.88 -4.11 7.79
N PHE A 126 3.60 -3.96 8.89
CA PHE A 126 3.30 -3.00 9.95
C PHE A 126 4.50 -2.06 10.10
N ASN A 127 4.30 -0.74 10.08
CA ASN A 127 5.45 0.18 10.16
C ASN A 127 6.14 0.15 11.53
N SER A 128 5.45 -0.28 12.58
CA SER A 128 6.09 -0.53 13.88
C SER A 128 7.24 -1.53 13.82
N GLN A 129 7.29 -2.45 12.85
CA GLN A 129 8.36 -3.44 12.73
C GLN A 129 9.76 -2.84 12.56
N TRP A 130 9.83 -1.62 12.01
CA TRP A 130 11.07 -0.85 11.88
C TRP A 130 11.05 0.44 12.69
N LEU A 131 9.94 1.19 12.71
CA LEU A 131 9.88 2.47 13.43
C LEU A 131 10.02 2.33 14.94
N SER A 132 9.55 1.24 15.55
CA SER A 132 9.69 1.03 17.01
C SER A 132 11.13 0.80 17.47
N LYS A 133 12.05 0.55 16.53
CA LYS A 133 13.47 0.31 16.80
C LYS A 133 14.32 1.55 16.55
N MET A 134 13.75 2.59 15.95
CA MET A 134 14.44 3.85 15.71
C MET A 134 14.60 4.60 17.02
N THR A 135 15.78 5.17 17.22
CA THR A 135 16.07 6.08 18.31
C THR A 135 15.75 7.51 17.91
N ALA A 136 15.81 8.44 18.86
CA ALA A 136 15.65 9.86 18.57
C ALA A 136 16.74 10.42 17.63
N GLU A 137 17.90 9.77 17.53
CA GLU A 137 18.97 10.16 16.60
C GLU A 137 18.72 9.68 15.16
N ASP A 138 17.88 8.65 14.99
CA ASP A 138 17.52 8.09 13.69
C ASP A 138 16.37 8.84 13.00
N MET A 139 15.59 9.61 13.78
CA MET A 139 14.42 10.38 13.34
C MET A 139 14.80 11.79 12.91
#